data_AF-A0A0W0R2N7-F1
#
_entry.id   AF-A0A0W0R2N7-F1
#
_cell.length_a   1.000
_cell.length_b   1.000
_cell.length_c   1.000
_cell.angle_alpha   90.00
_cell.angle_beta   90.00
_cell.angle_gamma   90.00
#
_symmetry.space_group_name_H-M   'P 1'
#
loop_
_entity.id
_entity.type
_entity.pdbx_description
1 polymer ?
#
loop_
_entity_poly.entity_id
_entity_poly.type
_entity_poly.pdbx_seq_one_letter_code
_entity_poly.pdbx_strand_id
1 'polypeptide(L)'
;MKRWASCTLSMILGVLLIGCTTATYLGLQQDNIPDQYKLKVYIGGFSGGQSADNTAQARFKEFMAKNNYTSYKVIDRTQNYVPSYFEYTVKFYRNGKR
;
A
#
# COMPACT_ATOMS: atom_id res chain seq x y z
N MET A 1 -34.10 -9.67 -53.72
CA MET A 1 -32.62 -9.70 -53.74
C MET A 1 -32.14 -8.50 -52.91
N LYS A 2 -31.95 -8.59 -51.59
CA LYS A 2 -30.80 -9.05 -50.78
C LYS A 2 -29.49 -8.27 -51.01
N ARG A 3 -29.12 -7.42 -50.04
CA ARG A 3 -27.77 -7.10 -49.46
C ARG A 3 -27.93 -5.86 -48.54
N TRP A 4 -28.15 -6.01 -47.24
CA TRP A 4 -27.20 -6.31 -46.14
C TRP A 4 -26.36 -5.08 -45.69
N ALA A 5 -26.68 -4.66 -44.47
CA ALA A 5 -25.97 -3.90 -43.43
C ALA A 5 -24.54 -3.37 -43.71
N SER A 6 -24.34 -2.09 -43.36
CA SER A 6 -23.07 -1.52 -42.88
C SER A 6 -23.39 -0.78 -41.57
N CYS A 7 -23.16 -1.35 -40.38
CA CYS A 7 -21.88 -1.37 -39.64
C CYS A 7 -21.23 0.02 -39.56
N THR A 8 -21.64 0.83 -38.58
CA THR A 8 -20.92 1.06 -37.30
C THR A 8 -19.61 1.84 -37.43
N LEU A 9 -19.61 3.10 -36.98
CA LEU A 9 -18.41 3.71 -36.41
C LEU A 9 -18.78 4.71 -35.31
N SER A 10 -19.48 4.20 -34.29
CA SER A 10 -19.54 4.86 -32.99
C SER A 10 -18.66 4.03 -32.06
N MET A 11 -17.44 4.51 -31.79
CA MET A 11 -16.63 3.96 -30.70
C MET A 11 -15.80 5.09 -30.08
N ILE A 12 -16.50 5.86 -29.25
CA ILE A 12 -15.90 6.55 -28.12
C ILE A 12 -15.24 5.46 -27.26
N LEU A 13 -13.92 5.36 -27.30
CA LEU A 13 -13.17 4.56 -26.33
C LEU A 13 -12.26 5.49 -25.54
N GLY A 14 -12.89 6.27 -24.69
CA GLY A 14 -12.24 6.77 -23.49
C GLY A 14 -12.01 5.60 -22.55
N VAL A 15 -10.76 5.17 -22.43
CA VAL A 15 -10.26 4.57 -21.20
C VAL A 15 -8.90 5.21 -20.95
N LEU A 16 -8.94 6.33 -20.21
CA LEU A 16 -7.84 6.73 -19.35
C LEU A 16 -7.49 5.52 -18.49
N LEU A 17 -6.45 4.78 -18.88
CA LEU A 17 -5.78 3.86 -17.97
C LEU A 17 -5.09 4.71 -16.91
N ILE A 18 -5.87 5.19 -15.94
CA ILE A 18 -5.34 5.48 -14.60
C ILE A 18 -5.00 4.09 -14.06
N GLY A 19 -3.85 3.58 -14.47
CA GLY A 19 -3.22 2.47 -13.80
C GLY A 19 -2.91 2.97 -12.39
N CYS A 20 -3.85 2.79 -11.48
CA CYS A 20 -3.61 2.88 -10.05
C CYS A 20 -2.54 1.84 -9.77
N THR A 21 -1.27 2.23 -9.83
CA THR A 21 -0.20 1.32 -9.47
C THR A 21 -0.37 1.02 -7.99
N THR A 22 -0.87 -0.17 -7.69
CA THR A 22 -1.22 -0.59 -6.34
C THR A 22 0.05 -1.05 -5.65
N ALA A 23 0.37 -0.43 -4.52
CA ALA A 23 1.42 -0.92 -3.65
C ALA A 23 0.93 -2.23 -2.99
N THR A 24 1.73 -3.29 -3.08
CA THR A 24 1.44 -4.60 -2.46
C THR A 24 2.23 -4.70 -1.16
N TYR A 25 1.71 -5.34 -0.12
CA TYR A 25 2.39 -5.45 1.17
C TYR A 25 2.40 -6.88 1.70
N LEU A 26 3.42 -7.20 2.49
CA LEU A 26 3.42 -8.37 3.37
C LEU A 26 3.01 -7.88 4.75
N GLY A 27 2.13 -8.61 5.45
CA GLY A 27 1.59 -8.17 6.75
C GLY A 27 2.65 -7.75 7.78
N LEU A 28 2.23 -7.06 8.83
CA LEU A 28 3.13 -6.63 9.91
C LEU A 28 3.79 -7.85 10.58
N GLN A 29 5.11 -7.91 10.50
CA GLN A 29 5.93 -8.95 11.11
C GLN A 29 6.48 -8.42 12.43
N GLN A 30 6.35 -9.19 13.51
CA GLN A 30 6.89 -8.78 14.80
C GLN A 30 8.42 -8.78 14.75
N ASP A 31 9.03 -7.73 15.29
CA ASP A 31 10.47 -7.60 15.44
C ASP A 31 10.94 -8.22 16.77
N ASN A 32 12.25 -8.25 17.02
CA ASN A 32 12.82 -8.74 18.28
C ASN A 32 12.48 -7.86 19.50
N ILE A 33 11.96 -6.65 19.27
CA ILE A 33 11.60 -5.68 20.31
C ILE A 33 10.09 -5.73 20.56
N PRO A 34 9.63 -5.79 21.83
CA PRO A 34 8.21 -5.77 22.14
C PRO A 34 7.48 -4.57 21.53
N ASP A 35 6.29 -4.82 21.01
CA ASP A 35 5.43 -3.86 20.33
C ASP A 35 6.06 -3.18 19.10
N GLN A 36 7.19 -3.68 18.60
CA GLN A 36 7.84 -3.25 17.36
C GLN A 36 7.59 -4.25 16.24
N TYR A 37 7.29 -3.72 15.05
CA TYR A 37 6.95 -4.51 13.88
C TYR A 37 7.57 -3.92 12.64
N LYS A 38 7.81 -4.80 11.66
CA LYS A 38 8.29 -4.46 10.33
C LYS A 38 7.17 -4.64 9.32
N LEU A 39 7.06 -3.69 8.40
CA LEU A 39 6.14 -3.73 7.28
C LEU A 39 6.91 -3.50 5.99
N LYS A 40 6.76 -4.41 5.01
CA LYS A 40 7.29 -4.24 3.66
C LYS A 40 6.17 -3.85 2.71
N VAL A 41 6.34 -2.74 2.01
CA VAL A 41 5.43 -2.24 1.01
C VAL A 41 6.15 -2.19 -0.34
N TYR A 42 5.84 -3.15 -1.20
CA TYR A 42 6.33 -3.24 -2.57
C TYR A 42 5.65 -2.20 -3.43
N ILE A 43 6.46 -1.44 -4.14
CA ILE A 43 6.01 -0.42 -5.07
C ILE A 43 6.28 -0.86 -6.50
N GLY A 44 5.31 -0.65 -7.39
CA GLY A 44 5.50 -0.83 -8.82
C GLY A 44 6.44 0.24 -9.39
N GLY A 45 6.97 0.03 -10.60
CA GLY A 45 7.92 0.96 -11.25
C GLY A 45 7.44 2.40 -11.44
N PHE A 46 6.15 2.68 -11.26
CA PHE A 46 5.56 4.02 -11.29
C PHE A 46 4.96 4.48 -9.95
N SER A 47 4.98 3.65 -8.90
CA SER A 47 4.47 3.99 -7.57
C SER A 47 5.56 4.64 -6.74
N GLY A 48 5.39 5.91 -6.37
CA GLY A 48 6.35 6.63 -5.53
C GLY A 48 6.22 6.30 -4.04
N GLY A 49 7.16 6.83 -3.24
CA GLY A 49 7.18 6.64 -1.78
C GLY A 49 5.90 7.11 -1.08
N GLN A 50 5.20 8.10 -1.61
CA GLN A 50 3.91 8.56 -1.06
C GLN A 50 2.82 7.48 -1.13
N SER A 51 2.80 6.68 -2.19
CA SER A 51 1.86 5.55 -2.31
C SER A 51 2.15 4.50 -1.22
N ALA A 52 3.45 4.19 -1.02
CA ALA A 52 3.87 3.29 0.04
C ALA A 52 3.51 3.82 1.44
N ASP A 53 3.70 5.11 1.69
CA ASP A 53 3.39 5.74 2.98
C ASP A 53 1.88 5.70 3.27
N ASN A 54 1.04 5.98 2.28
CA ASN A 54 -0.41 5.89 2.43
C ASN A 54 -0.86 4.45 2.73
N THR A 55 -0.31 3.47 2.01
CA THR A 55 -0.57 2.05 2.28
C THR A 55 -0.11 1.66 3.68
N ALA A 56 1.11 2.05 4.08
CA ALA A 56 1.65 1.75 5.41
C ALA A 56 0.78 2.33 6.52
N GLN A 57 0.39 3.61 6.42
CA GLN A 57 -0.47 4.26 7.41
C GLN A 57 -1.85 3.58 7.54
N ALA A 58 -2.46 3.17 6.42
CA ALA A 58 -3.71 2.43 6.46
C ALA A 58 -3.54 1.11 7.24
N ARG A 59 -2.46 0.36 6.97
CA ARG A 59 -2.17 -0.90 7.67
C ARG A 59 -1.84 -0.71 9.15
N PHE A 60 -1.13 0.35 9.51
CA PHE A 60 -0.87 0.65 10.92
C PHE A 60 -2.17 0.93 11.67
N LYS A 61 -3.09 1.72 11.09
CA LYS A 61 -4.41 1.98 11.69
C LYS A 61 -5.24 0.71 11.86
N GLU A 62 -5.29 -0.14 10.83
CA GLU A 62 -5.97 -1.44 10.88
C GLU A 62 -5.37 -2.34 11.97
N PHE A 63 -4.04 -2.40 12.08
CA PHE A 63 -3.36 -3.22 13.07
C PHE A 63 -3.57 -2.70 14.49
N MET A 64 -3.55 -1.39 14.69
CA MET A 64 -3.86 -0.78 15.99
C MET A 64 -5.26 -1.14 16.46
N ALA A 65 -6.25 -0.98 15.58
CA ALA A 65 -7.65 -1.27 15.89
C ALA A 65 -7.87 -2.75 16.25
N LYS A 66 -7.17 -3.66 15.57
CA LYS A 66 -7.25 -5.11 15.85
C LYS A 66 -6.55 -5.54 17.14
N ASN A 67 -5.50 -4.83 17.56
CA ASN A 67 -4.60 -5.26 18.64
C ASN A 67 -4.63 -4.36 19.88
N ASN A 68 -5.63 -3.47 19.98
CA ASN A 68 -5.83 -2.55 21.11
C ASN A 68 -4.63 -1.60 21.37
N TYR A 69 -3.97 -1.15 20.31
CA TYR A 69 -2.97 -0.08 20.40
C TYR A 69 -3.64 1.29 20.19
N THR A 70 -3.10 2.32 20.82
CA THR A 70 -3.67 3.68 20.82
C THR A 70 -2.86 4.66 19.98
N SER A 71 -1.56 4.43 19.84
CA SER A 71 -0.70 5.21 18.95
C SER A 71 0.42 4.37 18.36
N TYR A 72 1.07 4.91 17.35
CA TYR A 72 2.24 4.33 16.73
C TYR A 72 3.28 5.41 16.43
N LYS A 73 4.54 5.00 16.34
CA LYS A 73 5.66 5.81 15.86
C LYS A 73 6.45 5.01 14.85
N VAL A 74 6.65 5.58 13.66
CA VAL A 74 7.61 5.04 12.70
C VAL A 74 9.00 5.34 13.21
N ILE A 75 9.76 4.29 13.49
CA ILE A 75 11.13 4.35 14.00
C ILE A 75 12.11 4.45 12.84
N ASP A 76 11.87 3.70 11.77
CA ASP A 76 12.70 3.69 10.58
C ASP A 76 11.85 3.55 9.32
N ARG A 77 12.34 4.15 8.23
CA ARG A 77 11.80 4.01 6.89
C ARG A 77 12.95 3.90 5.90
N THR A 78 13.13 2.72 5.35
CA THR A 78 14.22 2.41 4.42
C THR A 78 13.65 2.10 3.03
N GLN A 79 14.18 2.76 2.00
CA GLN A 79 13.89 2.41 0.61
C GLN A 79 14.87 1.35 0.11
N ASN A 80 14.33 0.27 -0.44
CA ASN A 80 15.09 -0.77 -1.12
C ASN A 80 14.72 -0.73 -2.61
N TYR A 81 15.73 -0.71 -3.48
CA TYR A 81 15.51 -0.54 -4.92
C TYR A 81 15.39 -1.88 -5.67
N VAL A 82 15.91 -2.98 -5.11
CA VAL A 82 15.93 -4.31 -5.76
C VAL A 82 15.64 -5.43 -4.73
N PRO A 83 14.44 -6.05 -4.74
CA PRO A 83 13.21 -5.58 -5.38
C PRO A 83 12.79 -4.20 -4.84
N SER A 84 11.97 -3.46 -5.59
CA SER A 84 11.55 -2.11 -5.18
C SER A 84 10.51 -2.15 -4.06
N TYR A 85 10.88 -1.75 -2.84
CA TYR A 85 9.97 -1.67 -1.70
C TYR A 85 10.43 -0.65 -0.66
N PHE A 86 9.48 -0.21 0.18
CA PHE A 86 9.77 0.50 1.42
C PHE A 86 9.62 -0.45 2.61
N GLU A 87 10.64 -0.50 3.46
CA GLU A 87 10.58 -1.16 4.76
C GLU A 87 10.29 -0.11 5.83
N TYR A 88 9.29 -0.36 6.64
CA TYR A 88 8.94 0.47 7.79
C TYR A 88 9.16 -0.32 9.05
N THR A 89 9.89 0.25 9.99
CA THR A 89 9.92 -0.23 11.38
C THR A 89 9.01 0.68 12.20
N VAL A 90 7.99 0.11 12.82
CA VAL A 90 6.98 0.84 13.58
C VAL A 90 6.91 0.29 15.00
N LYS A 91 6.82 1.19 15.98
CA LYS A 91 6.54 0.85 17.37
C LYS A 91 5.13 1.28 17.72
N PHE A 92 4.35 0.37 18.28
CA PHE A 92 3.00 0.64 18.77
C PHE A 92 2.99 0.86 20.28
N TYR A 93 2.05 1.66 20.75
CA TYR A 93 1.88 1.99 22.16
C TYR A 93 0.44 1.73 22.58
N ARG A 94 0.26 1.25 23.80
CA ARG A 94 -1.05 1.08 24.45
C ARG A 94 -1.24 2.22 25.46
N ASN A 95 -2.48 2.61 25.73
CA ASN A 95 -2.77 3.55 26.82
C ASN A 95 -2.16 3.03 28.13
N GLY A 96 -1.22 3.80 28.70
CA GLY A 96 -0.53 3.46 29.94
C GLY A 96 0.99 3.24 29.84
N LYS A 97 1.57 3.18 28.63
CA LYS A 97 3.04 3.13 28.43
C LYS A 97 3.45 4.13 27.34
N ARG A 98 3.82 5.34 27.75
CA ARG A 98 4.56 6.31 26.94
C ARG A 98 6.04 5.99 27.00
#